data_AF-L0MJT2-F1
#
_entry.id   AF-L0MJT2-F1
#
_cell.length_a   1.000
_cell.length_b   1.000
_cell.length_c   1.000
_cell.angle_alpha   90.00
_cell.angle_beta   90.00
_cell.angle_gamma   90.00
#
_symmetry.space_group_name_H-M   'P 1'
#
loop_
_entity.id
_entity.type
_entity.pdbx_description
1 polymer ?
#
loop_
_entity_poly.entity_id
_entity_poly.type
_entity_poly.pdbx_seq_one_letter_code
_entity_poly.pdbx_strand_id
1 'polypeptide(L)'
;MSSQAFVELALKTLSCSQKILAEKLGVSPAQISKWKKGEYMSDDMERKMRKITGVGEVEPDFVLLAGSLENARKWEKTISYLAEIAEGNAETGYVTEPLTDPYGTLCSKTFNALNEMGIVLPAKFPQELDVDYDDPDGFDWELLEGNQHFYIIYQMYNSLNDVYGFYAAYVSELMDDLHEELYDTDTGNIEPCLLLLASSKIEVGSAFAPKFKEFKYRITSDYERWLSIVKNAAFREGYPLKTELLDLAFASHDTLGHEAEAENLGFNKTRLHPDVYMNELLVGMRMIHQVLPAIMKKLGMEDEFKLDTSELRI
;
A
#
# COMPACT_ATOMS: atom_id res chain seq x y z
N MET A 1 10.75 8.30 12.25
CA MET A 1 10.50 8.15 13.71
C MET A 1 10.23 9.50 14.36
N SER A 2 9.20 9.60 15.18
CA SER A 2 8.78 10.85 15.81
C SER A 2 9.54 11.13 17.12
N SER A 3 10.37 12.17 17.13
CA SER A 3 11.02 12.67 18.35
C SER A 3 10.01 13.12 19.42
N GLN A 4 8.83 13.54 18.99
CA GLN A 4 7.71 13.88 19.86
C GLN A 4 7.21 12.65 20.63
N ALA A 5 7.03 11.52 19.94
CA ALA A 5 6.53 10.30 20.57
C ALA A 5 7.48 9.74 21.63
N PHE A 6 8.80 9.80 21.39
CA PHE A 6 9.78 9.45 22.42
C PHE A 6 9.65 10.30 23.68
N VAL A 7 9.48 11.62 23.53
CA VAL A 7 9.32 12.52 24.68
C VAL A 7 8.02 12.21 25.42
N GLU A 8 6.91 12.04 24.71
CA GLU A 8 5.62 11.74 25.31
C GLU A 8 5.62 10.40 26.05
N LEU A 9 6.20 9.36 25.43
CA LEU A 9 6.35 8.04 26.03
C LEU A 9 7.23 8.11 27.28
N ALA A 10 8.38 8.80 27.22
CA ALA A 10 9.27 8.94 28.36
C ALA A 10 8.62 9.67 29.54
N LEU A 11 7.85 10.73 29.29
CA LEU A 11 7.14 11.45 30.35
C LEU A 11 6.07 10.58 31.01
N LYS A 12 5.32 9.79 30.22
CA LYS A 12 4.30 8.85 30.73
C LYS A 12 4.93 7.70 31.52
N THR A 13 5.85 6.97 30.91
CA THR A 13 6.46 5.76 31.51
C THR A 13 7.22 6.06 32.79
N LEU A 14 7.95 7.18 32.83
CA LEU A 14 8.72 7.58 34.01
C LEU A 14 7.91 8.38 35.03
N SER A 15 6.67 8.76 34.68
CA SER A 15 5.82 9.66 35.47
C SER A 15 6.59 10.91 35.98
N CYS A 16 7.36 11.54 35.09
CA CYS A 16 8.27 12.62 35.45
C CYS A 16 8.00 13.91 34.67
N SER A 17 8.56 15.04 35.14
CA SER A 17 8.47 16.31 34.44
C SER A 17 9.54 16.45 33.34
N GLN A 18 9.33 17.35 32.39
CA GLN A 18 10.33 17.64 31.35
C GLN A 18 11.70 18.02 31.92
N LYS A 19 11.73 18.70 33.07
CA LYS A 19 12.98 19.08 33.74
C LYS A 19 13.73 17.83 34.22
N ILE A 20 13.02 16.89 34.86
CA ILE A 20 13.61 15.64 35.34
C ILE A 20 14.08 14.77 34.16
N LEU A 21 13.30 14.74 33.08
CA LEU A 21 13.70 14.02 31.86
C LEU A 21 14.97 14.62 31.23
N ALA A 22 15.06 15.96 31.17
CA ALA A 22 16.23 16.67 30.66
C ALA A 22 17.49 16.34 31.49
N GLU A 23 17.37 16.35 32.82
CA GLU A 23 18.44 15.97 33.75
C GLU A 23 18.89 14.51 33.52
N LYS A 24 17.95 13.56 33.36
CA LYS A 24 18.25 12.15 33.07
C LYS A 24 18.99 11.95 31.73
N LEU A 25 18.69 12.78 30.73
CA LEU A 25 19.29 12.70 29.39
C LEU A 25 20.59 13.51 29.26
N GLY A 26 20.88 14.38 30.23
CA GLY A 26 22.02 15.30 30.20
C GLY A 26 21.85 16.43 29.18
N VAL A 27 20.61 16.88 28.94
CA VAL A 27 20.27 17.95 27.99
C VAL A 27 19.52 19.09 28.68
N SER A 28 19.32 20.21 27.98
CA SER A 28 18.52 21.32 28.51
C SER A 28 17.01 21.03 28.40
N PRO A 29 16.16 21.55 29.30
CA PRO A 29 14.70 21.46 29.16
C PRO A 29 14.16 22.07 27.86
N ALA A 30 14.88 23.06 27.30
CA ALA A 30 14.57 23.64 26.00
C ALA A 30 14.70 22.60 24.87
N GLN A 31 15.71 21.72 24.93
CA GLN A 31 15.87 20.64 23.96
C GLN A 31 14.71 19.64 23.99
N ILE A 32 14.20 19.32 25.19
CA ILE A 32 12.99 18.48 25.33
C ILE A 32 11.78 19.16 24.68
N SER A 33 11.64 20.47 24.85
CA SER A 33 10.55 21.24 24.23
C SER A 33 10.64 21.26 22.70
N LYS A 34 11.86 21.27 22.16
CA LYS A 34 12.13 21.19 20.72
C LYS A 34 11.76 19.83 20.15
N TRP A 35 12.21 18.75 20.78
CA TRP A 35 11.82 17.38 20.38
C TRP A 35 10.32 17.14 20.50
N LYS A 36 9.67 17.71 21.51
CA LYS A 36 8.20 17.67 21.63
C LYS A 36 7.48 18.36 20.46
N LYS A 37 8.14 19.30 19.77
CA LYS A 37 7.63 19.96 18.56
C LYS A 37 8.05 19.25 17.27
N GLY A 38 8.68 18.08 17.35
CA GLY A 38 9.14 17.33 16.19
C GLY A 38 10.51 17.74 15.64
N GLU A 39 11.30 18.55 16.36
CA GLU A 39 12.69 18.80 15.92
C GLU A 39 13.49 17.49 15.92
N TYR A 40 14.48 17.41 15.02
CA TYR A 40 15.38 16.27 14.89
C TYR A 40 16.00 15.85 16.23
N MET A 41 16.00 14.55 16.48
CA MET A 41 16.69 13.89 17.59
C MET A 41 17.80 13.03 17.00
N SER A 42 19.02 13.15 17.52
CA SER A 42 20.13 12.31 17.07
C SER A 42 19.99 10.86 17.54
N ASP A 43 20.57 9.93 16.79
CA ASP A 43 20.57 8.50 17.11
C ASP A 43 21.10 8.19 18.52
N ASP A 44 22.10 8.95 18.99
CA ASP A 44 22.61 8.83 20.35
C ASP A 44 21.54 9.12 21.40
N MET A 45 20.72 10.15 21.16
CA MET A 45 19.64 10.52 22.09
C MET A 45 18.47 9.56 21.96
N GLU A 46 18.18 9.07 20.76
CA GLU A 46 17.20 8.01 20.55
C GLU A 46 17.58 6.75 21.36
N ARG A 47 18.82 6.28 21.25
CA ARG A 47 19.31 5.13 22.03
C ARG A 47 19.17 5.35 23.54
N LYS A 48 19.43 6.57 24.03
CA LYS A 48 19.21 6.90 25.45
C LYS A 48 17.72 6.87 25.82
N MET A 49 16.85 7.43 24.98
CA MET A 49 15.40 7.40 25.18
C MET A 49 14.90 5.95 25.24
N ARG A 50 15.30 5.10 24.30
CA ARG A 50 14.93 3.66 24.29
C ARG A 50 15.36 2.96 25.58
N LYS A 51 16.59 3.20 26.05
CA LYS A 51 17.09 2.62 27.30
C LYS A 51 16.30 3.06 28.53
N ILE A 52 15.93 4.34 28.61
CA ILE A 52 15.23 4.87 29.78
C ILE A 52 13.75 4.46 29.77
N THR A 53 13.13 4.38 28.59
CA THR A 53 11.72 3.97 28.44
C THR A 53 11.52 2.45 28.51
N GLY A 54 12.57 1.67 28.23
CA GLY A 54 12.48 0.21 28.14
C GLY A 54 11.70 -0.28 26.91
N VAL A 55 11.47 0.59 25.92
CA VAL A 55 10.65 0.29 24.74
C VAL A 55 11.32 -0.71 23.78
N GLY A 56 12.63 -0.91 23.90
CA GLY A 56 13.40 -1.79 23.02
C GLY A 56 13.40 -1.23 21.59
N GLU A 57 13.20 -2.13 20.62
CA GLU A 57 13.13 -1.78 19.19
C GLU A 57 11.72 -1.36 18.75
N VAL A 58 10.69 -1.56 19.58
CA VAL A 58 9.31 -1.21 19.26
C VAL A 58 9.18 0.30 19.00
N GLU A 59 8.43 0.65 17.97
CA GLU A 59 8.22 2.06 17.60
C GLU A 59 7.45 2.83 18.68
N PRO A 60 7.92 4.02 19.12
CA PRO A 60 7.25 4.78 20.18
C PRO A 60 5.84 5.26 19.81
N ASP A 61 5.63 5.63 18.55
CA ASP A 61 4.32 6.03 18.04
C ASP A 61 3.31 4.89 18.21
N PHE A 62 3.71 3.67 17.83
CA PHE A 62 2.92 2.46 18.01
C PHE A 62 2.61 2.17 19.50
N VAL A 63 3.59 2.31 20.38
CA VAL A 63 3.37 2.11 21.84
C VAL A 63 2.41 3.14 22.43
N LEU A 64 2.48 4.39 21.98
CA LEU A 64 1.55 5.43 22.42
C LEU A 64 0.12 5.15 21.95
N LEU A 65 -0.05 4.68 20.71
CA LEU A 65 -1.34 4.31 20.14
C LEU A 65 -1.93 3.06 20.81
N ALA A 66 -1.11 2.06 21.12
CA ALA A 66 -1.52 0.86 21.85
C ALA A 66 -1.80 1.13 23.35
N GLY A 67 -1.39 2.30 23.87
CA GLY A 67 -1.60 2.74 25.24
C GLY A 67 -0.57 2.23 26.25
N SER A 68 0.11 1.11 25.97
CA SER A 68 1.21 0.59 26.79
C SER A 68 2.13 -0.31 25.96
N LEU A 69 3.36 -0.55 26.45
CA LEU A 69 4.29 -1.49 25.81
C LEU A 69 3.75 -2.94 25.85
N GLU A 70 3.03 -3.31 26.91
CA GLU A 70 2.41 -4.62 27.01
C GLU A 70 1.32 -4.81 25.96
N ASN A 71 0.42 -3.83 25.81
CA ASN A 71 -0.61 -3.87 24.77
C ASN A 71 0.00 -3.86 23.37
N ALA A 72 1.08 -3.09 23.16
CA ALA A 72 1.79 -3.05 21.88
C ALA A 72 2.30 -4.44 21.48
N ARG A 73 2.89 -5.19 22.43
CA ARG A 73 3.35 -6.56 22.19
C ARG A 73 2.21 -7.55 21.91
N LYS A 74 1.05 -7.37 22.56
CA LYS A 74 -0.14 -8.19 22.26
C LYS A 74 -0.65 -7.91 20.85
N TRP A 75 -0.74 -6.63 20.48
CA TRP A 75 -1.10 -6.23 19.12
C TRP A 75 -0.10 -6.71 18.07
N GLU A 76 1.19 -6.67 18.36
CA GLU A 76 2.23 -7.20 17.48
C GLU A 76 2.00 -8.67 17.17
N LYS A 77 1.72 -9.50 18.18
CA LYS A 77 1.37 -10.92 17.98
C LYS A 77 0.12 -11.09 17.12
N THR A 78 -0.95 -10.35 17.41
CA THR A 78 -2.20 -10.41 16.63
C THR A 78 -1.97 -10.03 15.18
N ILE A 79 -1.20 -8.97 14.94
CA ILE A 79 -0.87 -8.46 13.60
C ILE A 79 -0.02 -9.46 12.84
N SER A 80 1.03 -10.01 13.46
CA SER A 80 1.87 -11.04 12.83
C SER A 80 1.06 -12.28 12.46
N TYR A 81 0.19 -12.75 13.36
CA TYR A 81 -0.71 -13.88 13.08
C TYR A 81 -1.64 -13.60 11.90
N LEU A 82 -2.30 -12.44 11.90
CA LEU A 82 -3.18 -12.03 10.80
C LEU A 82 -2.44 -11.90 9.47
N ALA A 83 -1.22 -11.39 9.50
CA ALA A 83 -0.39 -11.22 8.31
C ALA A 83 0.03 -12.57 7.74
N GLU A 84 0.45 -13.52 8.58
CA GLU A 84 0.82 -14.88 8.18
C GLU A 84 -0.36 -15.62 7.54
N ILE A 85 -1.55 -15.52 8.12
CA ILE A 85 -2.73 -16.19 7.55
C ILE A 85 -3.15 -15.53 6.24
N ALA A 86 -3.16 -14.21 6.18
CA ALA A 86 -3.51 -13.52 4.95
C ALA A 86 -2.51 -13.88 3.84
N GLU A 87 -1.20 -13.85 4.12
CA GLU A 87 -0.16 -14.22 3.15
C GLU A 87 -0.29 -15.68 2.70
N GLY A 88 -0.51 -16.62 3.63
CA GLY A 88 -0.70 -18.03 3.32
C GLY A 88 -1.95 -18.33 2.50
N ASN A 89 -2.94 -17.44 2.51
CA ASN A 89 -4.16 -17.51 1.71
C ASN A 89 -4.09 -16.70 0.41
N ALA A 90 -2.95 -16.08 0.08
CA ALA A 90 -2.82 -15.27 -1.13
C ALA A 90 -2.83 -16.15 -2.40
N GLU A 91 -3.70 -15.83 -3.36
CA GLU A 91 -3.85 -16.59 -4.61
C GLU A 91 -3.15 -15.93 -5.81
N THR A 92 -2.66 -14.70 -5.67
CA THR A 92 -2.03 -13.94 -6.77
C THR A 92 -0.73 -14.59 -7.28
N GLY A 93 -0.09 -15.40 -6.43
CA GLY A 93 1.20 -16.04 -6.68
C GLY A 93 2.42 -15.12 -6.56
N TYR A 94 2.21 -13.89 -6.06
CA TYR A 94 3.28 -12.97 -5.65
C TYR A 94 3.42 -12.96 -4.13
N VAL A 95 4.65 -12.92 -3.63
CA VAL A 95 4.91 -12.79 -2.19
C VAL A 95 4.67 -11.34 -1.77
N THR A 96 3.67 -11.11 -0.93
CA THR A 96 3.35 -9.80 -0.35
C THR A 96 4.40 -9.41 0.69
N GLU A 97 5.54 -8.88 0.24
CA GLU A 97 6.67 -8.52 1.09
C GLU A 97 6.28 -7.69 2.34
N PRO A 98 5.37 -6.70 2.27
CA PRO A 98 4.96 -5.94 3.45
C PRO A 98 4.31 -6.78 4.56
N LEU A 99 3.67 -7.92 4.25
CA LEU A 99 3.09 -8.83 5.25
C LEU A 99 4.13 -9.73 5.92
N THR A 100 5.26 -9.99 5.24
CA THR A 100 6.40 -10.72 5.85
C THR A 100 7.18 -9.84 6.85
N ASP A 101 6.83 -8.55 6.91
CA ASP A 101 7.36 -7.52 7.81
C ASP A 101 8.90 -7.54 8.01
N PRO A 102 9.70 -7.53 6.93
CA PRO A 102 11.16 -7.66 7.03
C PRO A 102 11.82 -6.52 7.83
N TYR A 103 11.12 -5.39 7.96
CA TYR A 103 11.61 -4.19 8.65
C TYR A 103 10.95 -3.95 10.01
N GLY A 104 9.98 -4.77 10.45
CA GLY A 104 9.28 -4.57 11.73
C GLY A 104 8.38 -3.33 11.77
N THR A 105 7.83 -2.92 10.62
CA THR A 105 7.02 -1.69 10.48
C THR A 105 5.55 -1.96 10.20
N LEU A 106 5.14 -3.21 10.00
CA LEU A 106 3.75 -3.56 9.68
C LEU A 106 2.77 -3.06 10.75
N CYS A 107 3.14 -3.19 12.02
CA CYS A 107 2.33 -2.74 13.15
C CYS A 107 2.03 -1.24 13.09
N SER A 108 3.06 -0.42 12.88
CA SER A 108 2.91 1.03 12.85
C SER A 108 2.16 1.50 11.61
N LYS A 109 2.44 0.89 10.44
CA LYS A 109 1.71 1.16 9.20
C LYS A 109 0.22 0.81 9.33
N THR A 110 -0.10 -0.33 9.94
CA THR A 110 -1.47 -0.79 10.18
C THR A 110 -2.20 0.19 11.11
N PHE A 111 -1.58 0.57 12.21
CA PHE A 111 -2.17 1.50 13.17
C PHE A 111 -2.35 2.90 12.59
N ASN A 112 -1.41 3.34 11.74
CA ASN A 112 -1.57 4.59 11.02
C ASN A 112 -2.79 4.55 10.09
N ALA A 113 -2.95 3.48 9.31
CA ALA A 113 -4.12 3.30 8.44
C ALA A 113 -5.43 3.34 9.24
N LEU A 114 -5.52 2.61 10.35
CA LEU A 114 -6.68 2.63 11.25
C LEU A 114 -6.99 4.04 11.77
N ASN A 115 -5.96 4.76 12.22
CA ASN A 115 -6.10 6.13 12.74
C ASN A 115 -6.54 7.12 11.64
N GLU A 116 -6.02 7.01 10.42
CA GLU A 116 -6.43 7.84 9.29
C GLU A 116 -7.88 7.58 8.85
N MET A 117 -8.35 6.33 8.97
CA MET A 117 -9.78 5.97 8.81
C MET A 117 -10.67 6.50 9.96
N GLY A 118 -10.06 7.04 11.02
CA GLY A 118 -10.74 7.53 12.22
C GLY A 118 -11.14 6.44 13.19
N ILE A 119 -10.61 5.23 13.05
CA ILE A 119 -10.87 4.11 13.96
C ILE A 119 -10.12 4.37 15.26
N VAL A 120 -10.86 4.34 16.36
CA VAL A 120 -10.28 4.49 17.70
C VAL A 120 -9.88 3.12 18.22
N LEU A 121 -8.60 2.97 18.54
CA LEU A 121 -8.10 1.76 19.18
C LEU A 121 -8.55 1.70 20.64
N PRO A 122 -8.85 0.51 21.16
CA PRO A 122 -9.28 0.36 22.53
C PRO A 122 -8.10 0.67 23.49
N ALA A 123 -8.38 1.41 24.56
CA ALA A 123 -7.36 1.82 25.53
C ALA A 123 -6.73 0.64 26.28
N LYS A 124 -7.42 -0.49 26.33
CA LYS A 124 -6.91 -1.77 26.79
C LYS A 124 -6.99 -2.76 25.63
N PHE A 125 -6.00 -3.63 25.54
CA PHE A 125 -6.04 -4.72 24.58
C PHE A 125 -7.30 -5.57 24.79
N PRO A 126 -8.08 -5.89 23.73
CA PRO A 126 -9.27 -6.72 23.86
C PRO A 126 -8.92 -8.11 24.39
N GLN A 127 -9.62 -8.58 25.43
CA GLN A 127 -9.26 -9.83 26.10
C GLN A 127 -9.52 -11.04 25.20
N GLU A 128 -10.52 -10.96 24.34
CA GLU A 128 -10.85 -11.97 23.33
C GLU A 128 -9.72 -12.18 22.31
N LEU A 129 -8.84 -11.20 22.10
CA LEU A 129 -7.67 -11.32 21.23
C LEU A 129 -6.43 -11.84 22.00
N ASP A 130 -6.50 -12.00 23.33
CA ASP A 130 -5.37 -12.42 24.17
C ASP A 130 -5.32 -13.94 24.24
N VAL A 131 -5.07 -14.55 23.09
CA VAL A 131 -5.10 -15.99 22.85
C VAL A 131 -3.72 -16.50 22.45
N ASP A 132 -3.53 -17.82 22.54
CA ASP A 132 -2.31 -18.46 22.08
C ASP A 132 -2.40 -18.71 20.57
N TYR A 133 -1.71 -17.87 19.80
CA TYR A 133 -1.68 -17.94 18.34
C TYR A 133 -0.85 -19.12 17.81
N ASP A 134 -0.03 -19.74 18.66
CA ASP A 134 0.80 -20.90 18.33
C ASP A 134 0.08 -22.24 18.58
N ASP A 135 -1.19 -22.22 19.01
CA ASP A 135 -1.95 -23.44 19.35
C ASP A 135 -2.26 -24.30 18.11
N PRO A 136 -1.69 -25.50 17.99
CA PRO A 136 -1.90 -26.39 16.85
C PRO A 136 -3.26 -27.10 16.87
N ASP A 137 -3.98 -27.11 18.00
CA ASP A 137 -5.23 -27.87 18.18
C ASP A 137 -6.47 -27.13 17.63
N GLY A 138 -6.25 -25.98 16.99
CA GLY A 138 -7.28 -25.27 16.23
C GLY A 138 -7.73 -24.00 16.96
N PHE A 139 -7.42 -22.88 16.33
CA PHE A 139 -7.78 -21.54 16.77
C PHE A 139 -9.27 -21.23 16.55
N ASP A 140 -9.93 -20.60 17.54
CA ASP A 140 -11.34 -20.20 17.43
C ASP A 140 -11.50 -18.94 16.56
N TRP A 141 -11.57 -19.17 15.25
CA TRP A 141 -11.77 -18.13 14.24
C TRP A 141 -13.08 -17.38 14.40
N GLU A 142 -14.16 -18.05 14.80
CA GLU A 142 -15.49 -17.43 14.94
C GLU A 142 -15.50 -16.38 16.06
N LEU A 143 -14.79 -16.65 17.16
CA LEU A 143 -14.64 -15.70 18.26
C LEU A 143 -13.92 -14.42 17.81
N LEU A 144 -12.88 -14.56 16.99
CA LEU A 144 -12.07 -13.43 16.53
C LEU A 144 -12.72 -12.63 15.40
N GLU A 145 -13.44 -13.28 14.50
CA GLU A 145 -14.27 -12.59 13.50
C GLU A 145 -15.35 -11.72 14.16
N GLY A 146 -15.82 -12.10 15.36
CA GLY A 146 -16.70 -11.27 16.17
C GLY A 146 -16.08 -9.95 16.63
N ASN A 147 -14.75 -9.82 16.65
CA ASN A 147 -14.05 -8.59 16.99
C ASN A 147 -13.83 -7.71 15.74
N GLN A 148 -14.42 -6.51 15.76
CA GLN A 148 -14.40 -5.62 14.60
C GLN A 148 -13.00 -5.11 14.23
N HIS A 149 -12.08 -4.93 15.20
CA HIS A 149 -10.71 -4.51 14.91
C HIS A 149 -9.94 -5.64 14.22
N PHE A 150 -10.06 -6.87 14.73
CA PHE A 150 -9.45 -8.05 14.13
C PHE A 150 -9.93 -8.26 12.70
N TYR A 151 -11.26 -8.28 12.51
CA TYR A 151 -11.87 -8.44 11.19
C TYR A 151 -11.39 -7.38 10.20
N ILE A 152 -11.37 -6.10 10.58
CA ILE A 152 -10.93 -5.03 9.68
C ILE A 152 -9.45 -5.15 9.32
N ILE A 153 -8.57 -5.47 10.27
CA ILE A 153 -7.14 -5.67 9.97
C ILE A 153 -6.96 -6.86 9.02
N TYR A 154 -7.68 -7.96 9.24
CA TYR A 154 -7.65 -9.11 8.34
C TYR A 154 -8.10 -8.75 6.91
N GLN A 155 -9.19 -7.99 6.77
CA GLN A 155 -9.67 -7.50 5.47
C GLN A 155 -8.66 -6.57 4.80
N MET A 156 -7.97 -5.71 5.57
CA MET A 156 -6.89 -4.86 5.04
C MET A 156 -5.75 -5.70 4.45
N TYR A 157 -5.38 -6.81 5.09
CA TYR A 157 -4.28 -7.67 4.64
C TYR A 157 -4.66 -8.54 3.43
N ASN A 158 -5.88 -9.10 3.40
CA ASN A 158 -6.37 -9.77 2.19
C ASN A 158 -6.42 -8.80 1.00
N SER A 159 -6.96 -7.60 1.20
CA SER A 159 -6.93 -6.57 0.16
C SER A 159 -5.50 -6.16 -0.23
N LEU A 160 -4.54 -6.25 0.69
CA LEU A 160 -3.14 -5.93 0.40
C LEU A 160 -2.49 -6.99 -0.48
N ASN A 161 -2.82 -8.28 -0.31
CA ASN A 161 -2.33 -9.33 -1.21
C ASN A 161 -2.71 -9.05 -2.66
N ASP A 162 -3.96 -8.66 -2.89
CA ASP A 162 -4.45 -8.37 -4.24
C ASP A 162 -3.81 -7.11 -4.84
N VAL A 163 -3.78 -6.04 -4.05
CA VAL A 163 -3.19 -4.74 -4.44
C VAL A 163 -1.70 -4.89 -4.71
N TYR A 164 -0.98 -5.60 -3.84
CA TYR A 164 0.44 -5.87 -4.00
C TYR A 164 0.69 -6.79 -5.20
N GLY A 165 -0.11 -7.84 -5.38
CA GLY A 165 -0.02 -8.73 -6.53
C GLY A 165 -0.11 -7.97 -7.86
N PHE A 166 -1.07 -7.07 -8.00
CA PHE A 166 -1.19 -6.24 -9.20
C PHE A 166 0.00 -5.28 -9.35
N TYR A 167 0.42 -4.65 -8.25
CA TYR A 167 1.62 -3.79 -8.26
C TYR A 167 2.86 -4.54 -8.73
N ALA A 168 3.13 -5.72 -8.18
CA ALA A 168 4.27 -6.56 -8.55
C ALA A 168 4.17 -7.10 -9.98
N ALA A 169 2.96 -7.39 -10.46
CA ALA A 169 2.73 -7.89 -11.81
C ALA A 169 2.95 -6.84 -12.91
N TYR A 170 2.57 -5.57 -12.64
CA TYR A 170 2.40 -4.58 -13.70
C TYR A 170 3.04 -3.22 -13.46
N VAL A 171 3.39 -2.88 -12.21
CA VAL A 171 3.86 -1.54 -11.85
C VAL A 171 5.31 -1.55 -11.38
N SER A 172 5.76 -2.56 -10.61
CA SER A 172 7.10 -2.55 -10.01
C SER A 172 8.22 -2.51 -11.06
N GLU A 173 8.18 -3.40 -12.06
CA GLU A 173 9.18 -3.43 -13.14
C GLU A 173 9.17 -2.11 -13.93
N LEU A 174 7.98 -1.55 -14.16
CA LEU A 174 7.83 -0.28 -14.86
C LEU A 174 8.42 0.90 -14.07
N MET A 175 8.31 0.89 -12.74
CA MET A 175 8.91 1.89 -11.86
C MET A 175 10.43 1.83 -11.90
N ASP A 176 11.01 0.63 -11.96
CA ASP A 176 12.45 0.43 -12.07
C ASP A 176 12.98 0.86 -13.46
N ASP A 177 12.28 0.46 -14.52
CA ASP A 177 12.64 0.78 -15.90
C ASP A 177 12.57 2.28 -16.20
N LEU A 178 11.62 3.00 -15.58
CA LEU A 178 11.41 4.44 -15.74
C LEU A 178 12.02 5.27 -14.59
N HIS A 179 12.96 4.69 -13.84
CA HIS A 179 13.50 5.34 -12.63
C HIS A 179 14.05 6.75 -12.93
N GLU A 180 14.71 6.97 -14.07
CA GLU A 180 15.28 8.28 -14.43
C GLU A 180 14.20 9.35 -14.66
N GLU A 181 13.10 8.98 -15.32
CA GLU A 181 11.96 9.86 -15.61
C GLU A 181 11.13 10.17 -14.35
N LEU A 182 11.17 9.28 -13.37
CA LEU A 182 10.33 9.32 -12.18
C LEU A 182 11.02 9.88 -10.93
N TYR A 183 12.36 9.99 -10.92
CA TYR A 183 13.19 10.29 -9.74
C TYR A 183 12.74 11.53 -8.93
N ASP A 184 12.32 12.61 -9.58
CA ASP A 184 11.92 13.87 -8.94
C ASP A 184 10.38 14.03 -8.83
N THR A 185 9.64 12.92 -8.82
CA THR A 185 8.18 12.92 -8.78
C THR A 185 7.63 12.23 -7.54
N ASP A 186 6.34 12.44 -7.25
CA ASP A 186 5.68 11.80 -6.09
C ASP A 186 5.46 10.28 -6.28
N THR A 187 5.86 9.67 -7.41
CA THR A 187 5.60 8.25 -7.70
C THR A 187 6.37 7.30 -6.78
N GLY A 188 7.45 7.76 -6.15
CA GLY A 188 8.15 7.03 -5.08
C GLY A 188 7.27 6.71 -3.86
N ASN A 189 6.07 7.29 -3.76
CA ASN A 189 5.11 6.95 -2.71
C ASN A 189 4.23 5.72 -3.04
N ILE A 190 4.21 5.25 -4.29
CA ILE A 190 3.30 4.18 -4.74
C ILE A 190 3.47 2.91 -3.92
N GLU A 191 4.69 2.38 -3.81
CA GLU A 191 4.97 1.16 -3.06
C GLU A 191 4.85 1.35 -1.54
N PRO A 192 5.48 2.38 -0.91
CA PRO A 192 5.37 2.59 0.53
C PRO A 192 3.94 2.74 1.05
N CYS A 193 3.00 3.20 0.22
CA CYS A 193 1.62 3.48 0.58
C CYS A 193 0.61 2.36 0.21
N LEU A 194 1.06 1.19 -0.29
CA LEU A 194 0.13 0.13 -0.75
C LEU A 194 -0.83 -0.36 0.33
N LEU A 195 -0.40 -0.40 1.60
CA LEU A 195 -1.31 -0.75 2.71
C LEU A 195 -2.43 0.27 2.88
N LEU A 196 -2.17 1.57 2.68
CA LEU A 196 -3.21 2.59 2.73
C LEU A 196 -4.19 2.44 1.56
N LEU A 197 -3.68 2.12 0.37
CA LEU A 197 -4.51 1.83 -0.79
C LEU A 197 -5.40 0.61 -0.56
N ALA A 198 -4.83 -0.50 -0.10
CA ALA A 198 -5.57 -1.71 0.27
C ALA A 198 -6.66 -1.39 1.30
N SER A 199 -6.29 -0.65 2.34
CA SER A 199 -7.25 -0.21 3.37
C SER A 199 -8.39 0.63 2.79
N SER A 200 -8.17 1.39 1.70
CA SER A 200 -9.24 2.18 1.06
C SER A 200 -10.24 1.35 0.25
N LYS A 201 -9.89 0.09 -0.08
CA LYS A 201 -10.68 -0.81 -0.92
C LYS A 201 -11.59 -1.75 -0.12
N ILE A 202 -11.43 -1.82 1.20
CA ILE A 202 -12.31 -2.62 2.08
C ILE A 202 -13.68 -1.94 2.28
N GLU A 203 -14.62 -2.69 2.82
CA GLU A 203 -15.92 -2.17 3.26
C GLU A 203 -15.96 -2.00 4.78
N VAL A 204 -16.25 -0.78 5.25
CA VAL A 204 -16.35 -0.48 6.68
C VAL A 204 -17.47 0.52 6.97
N GLY A 205 -18.22 0.25 8.04
CA GLY A 205 -19.32 1.10 8.49
C GLY A 205 -18.82 2.44 9.06
N SER A 206 -19.50 3.54 8.71
CA SER A 206 -19.16 4.89 9.18
C SER A 206 -19.27 5.08 10.71
N ALA A 207 -19.98 4.20 11.41
CA ALA A 207 -20.04 4.21 12.87
C ALA A 207 -18.70 3.81 13.51
N PHE A 208 -17.95 2.94 12.85
CA PHE A 208 -16.65 2.45 13.34
C PHE A 208 -15.48 3.24 12.75
N ALA A 209 -15.57 3.58 11.45
CA ALA A 209 -14.56 4.35 10.72
C ALA A 209 -15.17 5.67 10.22
N PRO A 210 -15.32 6.69 11.09
CA PRO A 210 -16.02 7.93 10.76
C PRO A 210 -15.37 8.75 9.64
N LYS A 211 -14.06 8.59 9.42
CA LYS A 211 -13.31 9.30 8.38
C LYS A 211 -13.08 8.47 7.13
N PHE A 212 -13.64 7.26 7.05
CA PHE A 212 -13.33 6.32 5.97
C PHE A 212 -13.57 6.88 4.57
N LYS A 213 -14.66 7.63 4.36
CA LYS A 213 -14.97 8.22 3.04
C LYS A 213 -13.94 9.25 2.61
N GLU A 214 -13.50 10.11 3.53
CA GLU A 214 -12.46 11.12 3.27
C GLU A 214 -11.11 10.45 3.03
N PHE A 215 -10.77 9.46 3.86
CA PHE A 215 -9.59 8.62 3.70
C PHE A 215 -9.55 7.96 2.32
N LYS A 216 -10.62 7.25 1.93
CA LYS A 216 -10.74 6.57 0.63
C LYS A 216 -10.59 7.56 -0.52
N TYR A 217 -11.32 8.66 -0.51
CA TYR A 217 -11.24 9.68 -1.55
C TYR A 217 -9.81 10.21 -1.72
N ARG A 218 -9.15 10.62 -0.63
CA ARG A 218 -7.79 11.16 -0.69
C ARG A 218 -6.81 10.12 -1.23
N ILE A 219 -6.82 8.89 -0.70
CA ILE A 219 -5.90 7.83 -1.13
C ILE A 219 -6.12 7.49 -2.62
N THR A 220 -7.37 7.34 -3.06
CA THR A 220 -7.67 7.08 -4.48
C THR A 220 -7.18 8.23 -5.37
N SER A 221 -7.39 9.50 -4.99
CA SER A 221 -6.92 10.66 -5.75
C SER A 221 -5.39 10.78 -5.78
N ASP A 222 -4.69 10.41 -4.70
CA ASP A 222 -3.24 10.38 -4.68
C ASP A 222 -2.71 9.31 -5.65
N TYR A 223 -3.26 8.09 -5.62
CA TYR A 223 -2.87 7.02 -6.55
C TYR A 223 -3.22 7.34 -8.00
N GLU A 224 -4.39 7.93 -8.27
CA GLU A 224 -4.74 8.41 -9.63
C GLU A 224 -3.66 9.37 -10.15
N ARG A 225 -3.23 10.34 -9.33
CA ARG A 225 -2.17 11.29 -9.69
C ARG A 225 -0.86 10.58 -9.96
N TRP A 226 -0.41 9.72 -9.05
CA TRP A 226 0.88 9.03 -9.17
C TRP A 226 0.91 8.09 -10.37
N LEU A 227 -0.12 7.27 -10.55
CA LEU A 227 -0.21 6.33 -11.67
C LEU A 227 -0.36 7.04 -13.01
N SER A 228 -1.00 8.22 -13.04
CA SER A 228 -1.03 9.06 -14.25
C SER A 228 0.35 9.55 -14.64
N ILE A 229 1.23 9.85 -13.68
CA ILE A 229 2.62 10.23 -13.97
C ILE A 229 3.36 9.04 -14.59
N VAL A 230 3.28 7.87 -13.96
CA VAL A 230 3.90 6.63 -14.46
C VAL A 230 3.40 6.29 -15.86
N LYS A 231 2.09 6.31 -16.08
CA LYS A 231 1.46 6.05 -17.38
C LYS A 231 1.94 7.01 -18.47
N ASN A 232 2.06 8.30 -18.14
CA ASN A 232 2.56 9.31 -19.07
C ASN A 232 4.05 9.14 -19.38
N ALA A 233 4.88 8.76 -18.40
CA ALA A 233 6.29 8.46 -18.62
C ALA A 233 6.45 7.23 -19.52
N ALA A 234 5.75 6.14 -19.21
CA ALA A 234 5.73 4.92 -20.02
C ALA A 234 5.35 5.21 -21.47
N PHE A 235 4.32 6.04 -21.69
CA PHE A 235 3.90 6.43 -23.04
C PHE A 235 4.99 7.19 -23.79
N ARG A 236 5.67 8.14 -23.14
CA ARG A 236 6.72 8.96 -23.79
C ARG A 236 7.93 8.13 -24.20
N GLU A 237 8.32 7.20 -23.35
CA GLU A 237 9.44 6.29 -23.58
C GLU A 237 9.05 5.07 -24.44
N GLY A 238 7.78 4.95 -24.82
CA GLY A 238 7.28 3.88 -25.68
C GLY A 238 7.19 2.51 -24.99
N TYR A 239 7.12 2.49 -23.66
CA TYR A 239 6.98 1.26 -22.89
C TYR A 239 5.57 0.64 -23.06
N PRO A 240 5.49 -0.66 -23.41
CA PRO A 240 4.23 -1.36 -23.50
C PRO A 240 3.58 -1.64 -22.16
N LEU A 241 2.39 -1.06 -21.98
CA LEU A 241 1.53 -1.38 -20.85
C LEU A 241 0.67 -2.60 -21.21
N LYS A 242 0.70 -3.62 -20.36
CA LYS A 242 -0.11 -4.85 -20.50
C LYS A 242 -1.53 -4.69 -19.97
N THR A 243 -1.73 -3.76 -19.03
CA THR A 243 -3.01 -3.50 -18.36
C THR A 243 -3.24 -2.00 -18.11
N GLU A 244 -4.44 -1.63 -17.66
CA GLU A 244 -4.76 -0.26 -17.27
C GLU A 244 -4.22 0.01 -15.87
N LEU A 245 -3.14 0.81 -15.77
CA LEU A 245 -2.49 1.08 -14.48
C LEU A 245 -3.42 1.75 -13.47
N LEU A 246 -4.39 2.56 -13.95
CA LEU A 246 -5.36 3.23 -13.07
C LEU A 246 -6.30 2.26 -12.36
N ASP A 247 -6.41 1.00 -12.81
CA ASP A 247 -7.19 -0.03 -12.11
C ASP A 247 -6.66 -0.24 -10.68
N LEU A 248 -5.35 -0.09 -10.46
CA LEU A 248 -4.77 -0.14 -9.12
C LEU A 248 -5.45 0.87 -8.17
N ALA A 249 -5.85 2.05 -8.65
CA ALA A 249 -6.60 3.03 -7.86
C ALA A 249 -8.10 2.69 -7.77
N PHE A 250 -8.73 2.34 -8.89
CA PHE A 250 -10.19 2.35 -9.02
C PHE A 250 -10.88 0.98 -8.98
N ALA A 251 -10.21 -0.10 -9.38
CA ALA A 251 -10.78 -1.44 -9.34
C ALA A 251 -10.92 -1.93 -7.88
N SER A 252 -11.82 -2.90 -7.65
CA SER A 252 -11.89 -3.60 -6.36
C SER A 252 -10.61 -4.41 -6.14
N HIS A 253 -10.28 -4.71 -4.88
CA HIS A 253 -9.11 -5.53 -4.58
C HIS A 253 -9.25 -6.93 -5.23
N ASP A 254 -10.41 -7.57 -5.13
CA ASP A 254 -10.70 -8.87 -5.78
C ASP A 254 -10.40 -8.90 -7.29
N THR A 255 -10.77 -7.84 -8.03
CA THR A 255 -10.46 -7.74 -9.47
C THR A 255 -8.95 -7.61 -9.72
N LEU A 256 -8.23 -6.88 -8.85
CA LEU A 256 -6.77 -6.75 -8.93
C LEU A 256 -6.07 -8.09 -8.68
N GLY A 257 -6.57 -8.85 -7.69
CA GLY A 257 -6.04 -10.17 -7.35
C GLY A 257 -6.16 -11.15 -8.51
N HIS A 258 -7.34 -11.24 -9.12
CA HIS A 258 -7.57 -12.08 -10.30
C HIS A 258 -6.69 -11.71 -11.51
N GLU A 259 -6.50 -10.41 -11.77
CA GLU A 259 -5.65 -9.97 -12.87
C GLU A 259 -4.16 -10.32 -12.60
N ALA A 260 -3.70 -10.15 -11.35
CA ALA A 260 -2.35 -10.52 -10.95
C ALA A 260 -2.11 -12.03 -11.08
N GLU A 261 -3.04 -12.85 -10.57
CA GLU A 261 -2.98 -14.32 -10.73
C GLU A 261 -2.88 -14.70 -12.22
N ALA A 262 -3.69 -14.06 -13.07
CA ALA A 262 -3.69 -14.33 -14.50
C ALA A 262 -2.34 -13.97 -15.18
N GLU A 263 -1.66 -12.90 -14.76
CA GLU A 263 -0.29 -12.60 -15.21
C GLU A 263 0.68 -13.69 -14.78
N ASN A 264 0.65 -14.07 -13.51
CA ASN A 264 1.58 -15.02 -12.93
C ASN A 264 1.45 -16.41 -13.58
N LEU A 265 0.21 -16.86 -13.83
CA LEU A 265 -0.08 -18.09 -14.58
C LEU A 265 0.25 -17.98 -16.08
N GLY A 266 0.53 -16.77 -16.56
CA GLY A 266 1.00 -16.48 -17.91
C GLY A 266 -0.09 -16.30 -18.95
N PHE A 267 -1.35 -16.13 -18.55
CA PHE A 267 -2.46 -15.86 -19.47
C PHE A 267 -2.32 -14.51 -20.17
N ASN A 268 -1.70 -13.53 -19.50
CA ASN A 268 -1.56 -12.15 -19.98
C ASN A 268 -0.20 -11.83 -20.64
N LYS A 269 0.70 -12.83 -20.84
CA LYS A 269 2.08 -12.63 -21.34
C LYS A 269 2.20 -11.83 -22.64
N THR A 270 1.23 -11.95 -23.55
CA THR A 270 1.25 -11.29 -24.87
C THR A 270 0.25 -10.13 -24.96
N ARG A 271 -0.44 -9.80 -23.87
CA ARG A 271 -1.48 -8.78 -23.87
C ARG A 271 -0.82 -7.39 -23.93
N LEU A 272 -1.42 -6.53 -24.74
CA LEU A 272 -1.11 -5.10 -24.80
C LEU A 272 -2.39 -4.34 -24.53
N HIS A 273 -2.33 -3.32 -23.67
CA HIS A 273 -3.48 -2.52 -23.32
C HIS A 273 -3.84 -1.58 -24.49
N PRO A 274 -5.02 -1.73 -25.14
CA PRO A 274 -5.32 -1.04 -26.40
C PRO A 274 -5.37 0.48 -26.26
N ASP A 275 -5.84 0.99 -25.13
CA ASP A 275 -6.09 2.43 -24.92
C ASP A 275 -4.81 3.26 -24.93
N VAL A 276 -3.68 2.63 -24.64
CA VAL A 276 -2.36 3.28 -24.64
C VAL A 276 -1.84 3.48 -26.06
N TYR A 277 -2.27 2.63 -26.99
CA TYR A 277 -1.83 2.61 -28.39
C TYR A 277 -2.87 3.13 -29.37
N MET A 278 -4.00 3.61 -28.87
CA MET A 278 -5.12 3.99 -29.71
C MET A 278 -4.73 5.10 -30.68
N ASN A 279 -3.86 6.02 -30.27
CA ASN A 279 -3.35 7.06 -31.14
C ASN A 279 -2.43 6.51 -32.24
N GLU A 280 -1.51 5.62 -31.92
CA GLU A 280 -0.61 4.94 -32.87
C GLU A 280 -1.38 4.09 -33.86
N LEU A 281 -2.40 3.36 -33.39
CA LEU A 281 -3.32 2.58 -34.22
C LEU A 281 -4.11 3.49 -35.17
N LEU A 282 -4.64 4.61 -34.68
CA LEU A 282 -5.35 5.59 -35.51
C LEU A 282 -4.41 6.27 -36.52
N VAL A 283 -3.17 6.60 -36.15
CA VAL A 283 -2.16 7.16 -37.06
C VAL A 283 -1.77 6.13 -38.11
N GLY A 284 -1.54 4.88 -37.73
CA GLY A 284 -1.28 3.76 -38.64
C GLY A 284 -2.42 3.57 -39.64
N MET A 285 -3.68 3.55 -39.17
CA MET A 285 -4.86 3.51 -40.02
C MET A 285 -4.92 4.69 -40.99
N ARG A 286 -4.70 5.92 -40.51
CA ARG A 286 -4.66 7.12 -41.38
C ARG A 286 -3.56 7.02 -42.44
N MET A 287 -2.39 6.52 -42.08
CA MET A 287 -1.28 6.30 -43.01
C MET A 287 -1.63 5.25 -44.06
N ILE A 288 -2.22 4.12 -43.65
CA ILE A 288 -2.71 3.08 -44.57
C ILE A 288 -3.74 3.67 -45.54
N HIS A 289 -4.69 4.47 -45.05
CA HIS A 289 -5.68 5.13 -45.90
C HIS A 289 -5.09 6.12 -46.92
N GLN A 290 -3.88 6.64 -46.68
CA GLN A 290 -3.18 7.50 -47.64
C GLN A 290 -2.30 6.70 -48.62
N VAL A 291 -1.58 5.71 -48.11
CA VAL A 291 -0.57 4.97 -48.87
C VAL A 291 -1.20 3.86 -49.71
N LEU A 292 -2.19 3.15 -49.18
CA LEU A 292 -2.82 2.00 -49.85
C LEU A 292 -3.48 2.38 -51.18
N PRO A 293 -4.25 3.48 -51.31
CA PRO A 293 -4.79 3.90 -52.60
C PRO A 293 -3.69 4.25 -53.61
N ALA A 294 -2.61 4.90 -53.17
CA ALA A 294 -1.49 5.24 -54.04
C ALA A 294 -0.74 4.00 -54.56
N ILE A 295 -0.64 2.95 -53.73
CA ILE A 295 -0.10 1.64 -54.11
C ILE A 295 -1.05 0.94 -55.10
N MET A 296 -2.34 0.87 -54.79
CA MET A 296 -3.35 0.25 -55.67
C MET A 296 -3.38 0.91 -57.05
N LYS A 297 -3.24 2.24 -57.11
CA LYS A 297 -3.08 3.00 -58.35
C LYS A 297 -1.90 2.55 -59.18
N LYS A 298 -0.72 2.45 -58.54
CA LYS A 298 0.50 2.03 -59.23
C LYS A 298 0.44 0.58 -59.73
N LEU A 299 -0.28 -0.27 -59.01
CA LEU A 299 -0.45 -1.68 -59.37
C LEU A 299 -1.60 -1.92 -60.35
N GLY A 300 -2.39 -0.88 -60.68
CA GLY A 300 -3.53 -0.99 -61.60
C GLY A 300 -4.74 -1.73 -61.02
N MET A 301 -4.85 -1.80 -59.70
CA MET A 301 -5.86 -2.60 -58.98
C MET A 301 -7.01 -1.77 -58.39
N GLU A 302 -7.12 -0.48 -58.76
CA GLU A 302 -8.10 0.46 -58.17
C GLU A 302 -9.55 -0.03 -58.30
N ASP A 303 -9.88 -0.72 -59.41
CA ASP A 303 -11.23 -1.18 -59.71
C ASP A 303 -11.48 -2.66 -59.31
N GLU A 304 -10.44 -3.39 -58.90
CA GLU A 304 -10.51 -4.83 -58.58
C GLU A 304 -10.71 -5.10 -57.09
N PHE A 305 -10.17 -4.25 -56.22
CA PHE A 305 -10.25 -4.46 -54.79
C PHE A 305 -11.64 -4.12 -54.25
N LYS A 306 -12.29 -5.11 -53.62
CA LYS A 306 -13.50 -4.93 -52.83
C LYS A 306 -13.24 -5.43 -51.42
N LEU A 307 -13.54 -4.59 -50.44
CA LEU A 307 -13.44 -4.97 -49.04
C LEU A 307 -14.51 -6.03 -48.74
N ASP A 308 -14.08 -7.25 -48.42
CA ASP A 308 -14.97 -8.28 -47.92
C ASP A 308 -15.17 -8.10 -46.41
N THR A 309 -16.32 -7.53 -46.04
CA THR A 309 -16.67 -7.30 -44.65
C THR A 309 -17.00 -8.58 -43.88
N SER A 310 -17.18 -9.73 -44.56
CA SER A 310 -17.44 -11.01 -43.90
C SER A 310 -16.20 -11.65 -43.28
N GLU A 311 -15.00 -11.22 -43.69
CA GLU A 311 -13.73 -11.64 -43.09
C GLU A 311 -13.28 -10.76 -41.91
N LEU A 312 -13.92 -9.61 -41.72
CA LEU A 312 -13.72 -8.77 -40.54
C LEU A 312 -14.45 -9.40 -39.35
N ARG A 313 -13.76 -10.29 -38.63
CA ARG A 313 -14.28 -10.82 -37.35
C ARG A 313 -14.24 -9.71 -36.30
N ILE A 314 -15.40 -9.46 -35.68
CA ILE A 314 -15.55 -8.71 -34.42
C ILE A 314 -15.30 -9.71 -33.28
#